data_AF-A0A936NKG2-F1
#
_entry.id   AF-A0A936NKG2-F1
#
_cell.length_a   1.000
_cell.length_b   1.000
_cell.length_c   1.000
_cell.angle_alpha   90.00
_cell.angle_beta   90.00
_cell.angle_gamma   90.00
#
_symmetry.space_group_name_H-M   'P 1'
#
loop_
_entity.id
_entity.type
_entity.pdbx_description
1 polymer ?
#
loop_
_entity_poly.entity_id
_entity_poly.type
_entity_poly.pdbx_seq_one_letter_code
_entity_poly.pdbx_strand_id
1 'polypeptide(L)'
;MDRSIHLVSWAKRFLFKPEQLDLSVSRLSGGEQARLLIARLMEPADLPVLDDPTHDLDIPRILCWKRHWEFTGALVLVTHDRWLLDRVSTRLLALDRMGHAEWFLLIMVNGKRRSRKDVGGSRRAR
;
A
#
# COMPACT_ATOMS: atom_id res chain seq x y z
N MET A 1 -6.09 -17.49 13.40
CA MET A 1 -4.94 -18.38 13.17
C MET A 1 -3.73 -17.73 13.80
N ASP A 2 -3.23 -18.29 14.90
CA ASP A 2 -2.01 -17.84 15.55
C ASP A 2 -0.81 -18.31 14.70
N ARG A 3 -0.36 -17.46 13.78
CA ARG A 3 0.85 -17.70 12.99
C ARG A 3 2.03 -17.19 13.80
N SER A 4 2.73 -18.08 14.50
CA SER A 4 4.04 -17.77 15.09
C SER A 4 5.02 -17.42 13.96
N ILE A 5 5.39 -16.14 13.85
CA ILE A 5 6.40 -15.66 12.89
C ILE A 5 7.67 -15.30 13.65
N HIS A 6 8.81 -15.75 13.13
CA HIS A 6 10.12 -15.35 13.67
C HIS A 6 10.34 -13.83 13.50
N LEU A 7 10.68 -13.13 14.59
CA LEU A 7 10.82 -11.66 14.64
C LEU A 7 11.72 -11.12 13.53
N VAL A 8 12.90 -11.71 13.34
CA VAL A 8 13.85 -11.26 12.30
C VAL A 8 13.25 -11.43 10.90
N SER A 9 12.48 -12.49 10.69
CA SER A 9 11.83 -12.77 9.41
C SER A 9 10.65 -11.83 9.16
N TRP A 10 9.99 -11.34 10.22
CA TRP A 10 8.99 -10.28 10.16
C TRP A 10 9.63 -8.90 9.92
N ALA A 11 10.74 -8.58 10.56
CA ALA A 11 11.36 -7.27 10.41
C ALA A 11 11.99 -7.07 9.02
N LYS A 12 12.59 -8.13 8.45
CA LYS A 12 13.12 -8.11 7.07
C LYS A 12 12.07 -7.75 6.01
N ARG A 13 10.79 -8.00 6.30
CA ARG A 13 9.63 -7.63 5.44
C ARG A 13 9.53 -6.13 5.22
N PHE A 14 9.89 -5.37 6.24
CA PHE A 14 9.88 -3.91 6.26
C PHE A 14 11.30 -3.34 6.07
N LEU A 15 12.19 -4.14 5.48
CA LEU A 15 13.56 -3.76 5.14
C LEU A 15 14.43 -3.40 6.35
N PHE A 16 14.13 -3.94 7.53
CA PHE A 16 15.01 -3.84 8.69
C PHE A 16 16.08 -4.93 8.65
N LYS A 17 17.32 -4.54 8.94
CA LYS A 17 18.43 -5.46 9.14
C LYS A 17 18.44 -5.98 10.59
N PRO A 18 19.01 -7.17 10.87
CA PRO A 18 19.04 -7.74 12.22
C PRO A 18 19.67 -6.82 13.26
N GLU A 19 20.71 -6.07 12.89
CA GLU A 19 21.44 -5.18 13.80
C GLU A 19 20.59 -3.98 14.26
N GLN A 20 19.50 -3.70 13.55
CA GLN A 20 18.58 -2.60 13.86
C GLN A 20 17.51 -2.98 14.88
N LEU A 21 17.34 -4.28 15.18
CA LEU A 21 16.30 -4.78 16.07
C LEU A 21 16.57 -4.42 17.53
N ASP A 22 17.84 -4.21 17.89
CA ASP A 22 18.26 -3.83 19.24
C ASP A 22 18.36 -2.31 19.41
N LEU A 23 18.11 -1.53 18.35
CA LEU A 23 18.17 -0.07 18.41
C LEU A 23 16.89 0.52 19.00
N SER A 24 17.04 1.59 19.79
CA SER A 24 15.90 2.42 20.17
C SER A 24 15.30 3.09 18.94
N VAL A 25 13.97 3.26 18.91
CA VAL A 25 13.26 3.91 17.79
C VAL A 25 13.81 5.31 17.49
N SER A 26 14.27 6.04 18.52
CA SER A 26 14.90 7.36 18.39
C SER A 26 16.22 7.36 17.59
N ARG A 27 16.88 6.22 17.45
CA ARG A 27 18.13 6.05 16.68
C ARG A 27 17.89 5.62 15.24
N LEU A 28 16.65 5.28 14.88
CA LEU A 28 16.27 5.02 13.50
C LEU A 28 16.22 6.33 12.71
N SER A 29 16.65 6.29 11.46
CA SER A 29 16.44 7.40 10.52
C SER A 29 14.94 7.67 10.33
N GLY A 30 14.56 8.88 9.88
CA GLY A 30 13.16 9.17 9.52
C GLY A 30 12.59 8.15 8.51
N GLY A 31 13.48 7.72 7.59
CA GLY A 31 13.34 6.55 6.72
C GLY A 31 12.74 5.32 7.40
N GLU A 32 13.46 4.86 8.40
CA GLU A 32 13.20 3.63 9.14
C GLU A 32 12.02 3.78 10.09
N GLN A 33 11.85 4.94 10.72
CA GLN A 33 10.70 5.21 11.59
C GLN A 33 9.39 5.14 10.82
N ALA A 34 9.34 5.67 9.60
CA ALA A 34 8.14 5.58 8.78
C ALA A 34 7.86 4.14 8.31
N ARG A 35 8.90 3.34 7.99
CA ARG A 35 8.71 1.90 7.71
C ARG A 35 8.18 1.15 8.93
N LEU A 36 8.59 1.52 10.14
CA LEU A 36 8.09 0.96 11.39
C LEU A 36 6.60 1.29 11.60
N LEU A 37 6.18 2.52 11.29
CA LEU A 37 4.78 2.93 11.35
C LEU A 37 3.91 2.13 10.36
N ILE A 38 4.40 1.91 9.14
CA ILE A 38 3.74 1.04 8.17
C ILE A 38 3.65 -0.38 8.72
N ALA A 39 4.73 -0.91 9.29
CA ALA A 39 4.71 -2.26 9.87
C ALA A 39 3.60 -2.41 10.91
N ARG A 40 3.41 -1.39 11.74
CA ARG A 40 2.34 -1.32 12.74
C ARG A 40 0.94 -1.17 12.13
N LEU A 41 0.78 -0.38 11.07
CA LEU A 41 -0.47 -0.25 10.30
C LEU A 41 -0.87 -1.55 9.56
N MET A 42 0.09 -2.46 9.38
CA MET A 42 -0.10 -3.73 8.68
C MET A 42 -0.30 -4.92 9.63
N GLU A 43 -0.21 -4.70 10.96
CA GLU A 43 -0.87 -5.53 11.98
C GLU A 43 -2.41 -5.42 11.81
N PRO A 44 -3.25 -6.25 12.44
CA PRO A 44 -4.58 -6.58 11.91
C PRO A 44 -5.49 -5.35 11.76
N ALA A 45 -5.45 -4.77 10.57
CA ALA A 45 -6.23 -3.64 10.12
C ALA A 45 -6.89 -4.05 8.80
N ASP A 46 -8.22 -4.01 8.77
CA ASP A 46 -8.99 -4.45 7.60
C ASP A 46 -8.92 -3.45 6.45
N LEU A 47 -8.74 -2.15 6.75
CA LEU A 47 -8.73 -1.06 5.79
C LEU A 47 -7.75 0.08 6.16
N PRO A 48 -6.43 -0.13 6.12
CA PRO A 48 -5.47 0.96 6.22
C PRO A 48 -5.66 1.98 5.10
N VAL A 49 -5.51 3.26 5.45
CA VAL A 49 -5.52 4.41 4.53
C VAL A 49 -4.16 5.08 4.59
N LEU A 50 -3.51 5.23 3.43
CA LEU A 50 -2.23 5.90 3.30
C LEU A 50 -2.38 7.11 2.39
N ASP A 51 -2.07 8.30 2.91
CA ASP A 51 -2.09 9.55 2.17
C ASP A 51 -0.66 10.02 1.84
N ASP A 52 -0.40 10.12 0.54
CA ASP A 52 0.89 10.41 -0.11
C ASP A 52 2.13 9.82 0.60
N PRO A 53 2.19 8.49 0.80
CA PRO A 53 3.29 7.91 1.56
C PRO A 53 4.64 7.99 0.81
N THR A 54 4.65 8.35 -0.47
CA THR A 54 5.85 8.29 -1.34
C THR A 54 6.91 9.34 -1.08
N HIS A 55 6.68 10.29 -0.16
CA HIS A 55 7.67 11.30 0.20
C HIS A 55 8.86 10.63 0.91
N ASP A 56 9.96 10.40 0.17
CA ASP A 56 11.30 10.01 0.63
C ASP A 56 11.52 8.61 1.21
N LEU A 57 10.59 7.69 1.01
CA LEU A 57 10.61 6.38 1.67
C LEU A 57 10.45 5.24 0.68
N ASP A 58 11.17 4.12 0.91
CA ASP A 58 11.06 2.84 0.18
C ASP A 58 9.67 2.15 0.29
N ILE A 59 8.62 2.90 0.63
CA ILE A 59 7.22 2.46 0.73
C ILE A 59 6.72 1.82 -0.54
N PRO A 60 7.02 2.33 -1.76
CA PRO A 60 6.61 1.66 -2.98
C PRO A 60 7.11 0.22 -3.03
N ARG A 61 8.33 -0.04 -2.54
CA ARG A 61 8.92 -1.37 -2.47
C ARG A 61 8.19 -2.26 -1.46
N ILE A 62 7.87 -1.73 -0.27
CA ILE A 62 7.14 -2.45 0.79
C ILE A 62 5.71 -2.79 0.36
N LEU A 63 5.01 -1.85 -0.28
CA LEU A 63 3.63 -2.06 -0.75
C LEU A 63 3.57 -3.01 -1.94
N CYS A 64 4.53 -2.92 -2.89
CA CYS A 64 4.66 -3.91 -3.96
C CYS A 64 4.93 -5.31 -3.39
N TRP A 65 5.81 -5.38 -2.39
CA TRP A 65 6.10 -6.62 -1.66
C TRP A 65 4.82 -7.14 -1.01
N LYS A 66 4.04 -6.31 -0.31
CA LYS A 66 2.76 -6.67 0.32
C LYS A 66 1.78 -7.37 -0.61
N ARG A 67 1.73 -7.05 -1.91
CA ARG A 67 0.87 -7.77 -2.89
C ARG A 67 1.18 -9.27 -2.98
N HIS A 68 2.39 -9.69 -2.59
CA HIS A 68 2.80 -11.10 -2.50
C HIS A 68 2.46 -11.75 -1.15
N TRP A 69 2.23 -10.97 -0.09
CA TRP A 69 1.70 -11.51 1.17
C TRP A 69 0.19 -11.46 1.13
N GLU A 70 -0.44 -12.51 1.63
CA GLU A 70 -1.88 -12.73 1.72
C GLU A 70 -2.56 -11.71 2.65
N PHE A 71 -2.42 -10.40 2.38
CA PHE A 71 -3.19 -9.40 3.08
C PHE A 71 -4.64 -9.58 2.68
N THR A 72 -5.44 -10.03 3.63
CA THR A 72 -6.86 -10.37 3.42
C THR A 72 -7.79 -9.16 3.50
N GLY A 73 -7.26 -7.97 3.82
CA GLY A 73 -8.02 -6.72 3.85
C GLY A 73 -7.94 -5.91 2.54
N ALA A 74 -8.39 -4.66 2.60
CA ALA A 74 -8.23 -3.68 1.52
C ALA A 74 -7.28 -2.54 1.93
N LEU A 75 -6.64 -1.88 0.96
CA LEU A 75 -5.75 -0.74 1.19
C LEU A 75 -6.27 0.43 0.36
N VAL A 76 -6.55 1.56 1.02
CA VAL A 76 -6.79 2.83 0.33
C VAL A 76 -5.46 3.55 0.26
N LEU A 77 -5.01 3.82 -0.96
CA LEU A 77 -3.78 4.53 -1.22
C LEU A 77 -4.11 5.79 -2.02
N VAL A 78 -3.81 6.94 -1.45
CA VAL A 78 -3.81 8.23 -2.14
C VAL A 78 -2.36 8.56 -2.45
N THR A 79 -2.03 8.76 -3.72
CA THR A 79 -0.67 9.12 -4.15
C THR A 79 -0.71 9.70 -5.55
N HIS A 80 0.27 10.53 -5.86
CA HIS A 80 0.53 11.02 -7.21
C HIS A 80 1.49 10.11 -8.00
N ASP A 81 2.06 9.08 -7.37
CA ASP A 81 2.98 8.12 -7.99
C ASP A 81 2.25 7.08 -8.86
N ARG A 82 2.31 7.30 -10.18
CA ARG A 82 1.72 6.40 -11.18
C ARG A 82 2.34 5.01 -11.18
N TRP A 83 3.65 4.88 -10.92
CA TRP A 83 4.32 3.58 -10.92
C TRP A 83 3.82 2.71 -9.77
N LEU A 84 3.61 3.32 -8.60
CA LEU A 84 3.08 2.63 -7.43
C LEU A 84 1.63 2.18 -7.66
N LEU A 85 0.79 3.09 -8.18
CA LEU A 85 -0.59 2.77 -8.56
C LEU A 85 -0.62 1.59 -9.55
N ASP A 86 0.22 1.63 -10.58
CA ASP A 86 0.31 0.57 -11.59
C ASP A 86 0.75 -0.79 -11.04
N ARG A 87 1.45 -0.85 -9.90
CA ARG A 87 1.89 -2.12 -9.30
C ARG A 87 0.96 -2.65 -8.22
N VAL A 88 0.38 -1.79 -7.41
CA VAL A 88 -0.32 -2.19 -6.17
C VAL A 88 -1.84 -2.16 -6.32
N SER A 89 -2.39 -1.15 -7.00
CA SER A 89 -3.83 -0.92 -7.01
C SER A 89 -4.58 -2.01 -7.81
N THR A 90 -5.80 -2.36 -7.42
CA THR A 90 -6.69 -3.25 -8.18
C THR A 90 -7.87 -2.48 -8.78
N ARG A 91 -8.26 -1.39 -8.11
CA ARG A 91 -9.24 -0.40 -8.56
C ARG A 91 -8.61 0.98 -8.38
N LEU A 92 -8.99 1.90 -9.25
CA LEU A 92 -8.52 3.29 -9.24
C LEU A 92 -9.75 4.21 -9.16
N LEU A 93 -9.74 5.15 -8.21
CA LEU A 93 -10.67 6.27 -8.17
C LEU A 93 -9.95 7.49 -8.74
N ALA A 94 -10.38 7.98 -9.89
CA ALA A 94 -9.83 9.20 -10.48
C ALA A 94 -10.71 10.38 -10.09
N LEU A 95 -10.08 11.42 -9.52
CA LEU A 95 -10.72 12.69 -9.21
C LEU A 95 -10.31 13.72 -10.25
N ASP A 96 -11.27 14.47 -10.77
CA ASP A 96 -10.97 15.63 -11.62
C ASP A 96 -10.99 16.95 -10.82
N ARG A 97 -10.63 18.04 -11.50
CA ARG A 97 -10.57 19.38 -10.88
C ARG A 97 -11.95 20.00 -10.61
N MET A 98 -13.01 19.38 -11.10
CA MET A 98 -14.40 19.83 -10.93
C MET A 98 -15.10 19.07 -9.80
N GLY A 99 -14.38 18.19 -9.09
CA GLY A 99 -14.92 17.39 -8.00
C GLY A 99 -15.68 16.15 -8.49
N HIS A 100 -15.56 15.79 -9.77
CA HIS A 100 -16.11 14.53 -10.26
C HIS A 100 -15.16 13.38 -9.91
N ALA A 101 -15.76 12.24 -9.55
CA ALA A 101 -15.06 11.03 -9.17
C ALA A 101 -15.52 9.87 -10.06
N GLU A 102 -14.57 9.20 -10.72
CA GLU A 102 -14.86 8.04 -11.58
C GLU A 102 -14.05 6.82 -11.16
N TRP A 103 -14.73 5.67 -11.09
CA TRP A 103 -14.11 4.39 -10.76
C TRP A 103 -13.62 3.66 -12.03
N PHE A 104 -12.42 3.10 -11.93
CA PHE A 104 -11.81 2.26 -12.96
C PHE A 104 -11.35 0.93 -12.36
N LEU A 105 -11.62 -0.15 -13.10
CA LEU A 105 -11.05 -1.47 -12.84
C LEU A 105 -9.75 -1.61 -13.60
N LEU A 106 -8.68 -2.04 -12.93
CA LEU A 106 -7.39 -2.29 -13.55
C LEU A 106 -7.24 -3.77 -13.88
N ILE A 107 -7.17 -4.06 -15.17
CA ILE A 107 -7.02 -5.42 -15.70
C ILE A 107 -5.70 -5.56 -16.44
N MET A 108 -5.17 -6.79 -16.48
CA MET A 108 -4.01 -7.12 -17.29
C MET A 108 -4.46 -7.60 -18.66
N VAL A 109 -3.95 -7.00 -19.73
CA VAL A 109 -4.22 -7.38 -21.13
C VAL A 109 -2.88 -7.43 -21.87
N ASN A 110 -2.53 -8.59 -22.43
CA ASN A 110 -1.26 -8.81 -23.15
C ASN A 110 -0.02 -8.32 -22.37
N GLY A 111 0.03 -8.59 -21.07
CA GLY A 111 1.14 -8.18 -20.20
C GLY A 111 1.17 -6.68 -19.85
N LYS A 112 0.23 -5.87 -20.34
CA LYS A 112 0.09 -4.44 -19.99
C LYS A 112 -1.14 -4.19 -19.13
N ARG A 113 -1.04 -3.25 -18.21
CA ARG A 113 -2.18 -2.82 -17.39
C ARG A 113 -3.08 -1.89 -18.21
N ARG A 114 -4.38 -2.18 -18.22
CA ARG A 114 -5.43 -1.40 -18.89
C ARG A 114 -6.48 -1.05 -17.85
N SER A 115 -6.95 0.19 -17.87
CA SER A 115 -8.13 0.60 -17.11
C SER A 115 -9.38 0.41 -17.96
N ARG A 116 -10.45 -0.05 -17.32
CA ARG A 116 -11.81 -0.04 -17.89
C ARG A 116 -12.71 0.72 -16.92
N LYS A 117 -13.53 1.64 -17.42
CA LYS A 117 -14.54 2.31 -16.60
C LYS A 117 -15.40 1.25 -15.91
N ASP A 118 -15.56 1.38 -14.61
CA ASP A 118 -16.44 0.51 -13.84
C ASP A 118 -17.89 0.95 -14.06
N VAL A 119 -18.57 0.27 -14.99
CA VAL A 119 -19.94 0.61 -15.41
C VAL A 119 -20.96 0.28 -14.31
N GLY A 120 -20.55 -0.40 -13.22
CA GLY A 120 -21.44 -0.79 -12.12
C GLY A 120 -21.68 0.26 -11.04
N GLY A 121 -20.93 1.38 -11.03
CA GLY A 121 -20.95 2.35 -9.93
C GLY A 121 -21.96 3.49 -10.02
N SER A 122 -22.59 3.72 -11.18
CA SER A 122 -23.57 4.80 -11.36
C SER A 122 -25.00 4.34 -11.05
N ARG A 123 -25.26 4.00 -9.78
CA ARG A 123 -26.60 4.13 -9.21
C ARG A 123 -26.58 5.31 -8.25
N ARG A 124 -26.97 6.47 -8.81
CA ARG A 124 -27.38 7.72 -8.15
C ARG A 124 -27.41 7.64 -6.62
N ALA A 125 -26.46 8.32 -5.97
CA ALA A 125 -26.79 8.99 -4.72
C ALA A 125 -27.82 10.07 -5.09
N ARG A 126 -29.07 9.85 -4.65
CA ARG A 126 -30.09 10.89 -4.58
C ARG A 126 -29.87 11.73 -3.35
#